data_AF-A0A2P8FXL0-F1
#
_entry.id   AF-A0A2P8FXL0-F1
#
_cell.length_a   1.000
_cell.length_b   1.000
_cell.length_c   1.000
_cell.angle_alpha   90.00
_cell.angle_beta   90.00
_cell.angle_gamma   90.00
#
_symmetry.space_group_name_H-M   'P 1'
#
loop_
_entity.id
_entity.type
_entity.pdbx_description
1 polymer ?
#
loop_
_entity_poly.entity_id
_entity_poly.type
_entity_poly.pdbx_seq_one_letter_code
_entity_poly.pdbx_strand_id
1 'polypeptide(L)'
;MDTSRFEIANFIAEAIKKDFTNLFIHCENELKWLDGIKFNTASQYRDWEWRIKEYREFIHEFTYILHTGNKPSGMKESDFKRTKPIIEALVEKGQLKSTILNIYSPTT
;
A
#
# COMPACT_ATOMS: atom_id res chain seq x y z
N MET A 1 16.36 12.98 -10.43
CA MET A 1 15.85 11.61 -10.21
C MET A 1 14.33 11.70 -10.26
N ASP A 2 13.68 10.84 -11.05
CA ASP A 2 12.23 10.79 -11.12
C ASP A 2 11.67 10.17 -9.83
N THR A 3 10.75 10.87 -9.17
CA THR A 3 10.14 10.44 -7.90
C THR A 3 8.71 9.93 -8.07
N SER A 4 8.17 10.00 -9.29
CA SER A 4 6.81 9.55 -9.63
C SER A 4 6.56 8.08 -9.29
N ARG A 5 7.62 7.24 -9.28
CA ARG A 5 7.54 5.83 -8.88
C ARG A 5 7.04 5.64 -7.44
N PHE A 6 7.36 6.56 -6.53
CA PHE A 6 7.01 6.45 -5.11
C PHE A 6 5.70 7.14 -4.75
N GLU A 7 4.89 7.50 -5.76
CA GLU A 7 3.59 8.07 -5.52
C GLU A 7 2.57 6.96 -5.25
N ILE A 8 2.02 6.98 -4.04
CA ILE A 8 0.97 6.04 -3.58
C ILE A 8 -0.21 6.00 -4.58
N ALA A 9 -0.56 7.12 -5.20
CA ALA A 9 -1.63 7.18 -6.19
C ALA A 9 -1.34 6.31 -7.43
N ASN A 10 -0.10 6.27 -7.90
CA ASN A 10 0.30 5.44 -9.04
C ASN A 10 0.22 3.96 -8.68
N PHE A 11 0.69 3.59 -7.49
CA PHE A 11 0.54 2.23 -6.97
C PHE A 11 -0.94 1.81 -6.91
N ILE A 12 -1.82 2.64 -6.37
CA ILE A 12 -3.26 2.34 -6.27
C ILE A 12 -3.87 2.11 -7.66
N ALA A 13 -3.56 2.97 -8.63
CA ALA A 13 -4.08 2.88 -9.99
C ALA A 13 -3.65 1.57 -10.69
N GLU A 14 -2.46 1.06 -10.38
CA GLU A 14 -2.00 -0.25 -10.85
C GLU A 14 -2.62 -1.41 -10.05
N ALA A 15 -2.70 -1.28 -8.74
CA ALA A 15 -3.20 -2.30 -7.82
C ALA A 15 -4.65 -2.69 -8.07
N ILE A 16 -5.53 -1.71 -8.34
CA ILE A 16 -6.96 -1.93 -8.67
C ILE A 16 -7.13 -2.90 -9.85
N LYS A 17 -6.21 -2.87 -10.80
CA LYS A 17 -6.28 -3.69 -12.02
C LYS A 17 -5.87 -5.15 -11.77
N LYS A 18 -5.10 -5.43 -10.73
CA LYS A 18 -4.54 -6.77 -10.44
C LYS A 18 -5.56 -7.68 -9.76
N ASP A 19 -5.40 -8.99 -9.92
CA ASP A 19 -6.02 -9.98 -9.03
C ASP A 19 -5.27 -10.09 -7.70
N PHE A 20 -5.88 -10.75 -6.72
CA PHE A 20 -5.33 -10.90 -5.37
C PHE A 20 -3.92 -11.47 -5.36
N THR A 21 -3.66 -12.56 -6.08
CA THR A 21 -2.35 -13.23 -6.10
C THR A 21 -1.28 -12.32 -6.71
N ASN A 22 -1.57 -11.73 -7.87
CA ASN A 22 -0.65 -10.82 -8.53
C ASN A 22 -0.43 -9.53 -7.75
N LEU A 23 -1.45 -9.03 -7.04
CA LEU A 23 -1.33 -7.90 -6.15
C LEU A 23 -0.42 -8.21 -4.97
N PHE A 24 -0.64 -9.35 -4.31
CA PHE A 24 0.15 -9.76 -3.16
C PHE A 24 1.63 -9.92 -3.53
N ILE A 25 1.92 -10.63 -4.62
CA ILE A 25 3.28 -10.78 -5.17
C ILE A 25 3.89 -9.42 -5.52
N HIS A 26 3.08 -8.51 -6.08
CA HIS A 26 3.55 -7.17 -6.42
C HIS A 26 3.96 -6.38 -5.16
N CYS A 27 3.18 -6.43 -4.09
CA CYS A 27 3.53 -5.82 -2.80
C CYS A 27 4.84 -6.39 -2.23
N GLU A 28 5.01 -7.71 -2.21
CA GLU A 28 6.22 -8.35 -1.70
C GLU A 28 7.47 -7.96 -2.52
N ASN A 29 7.35 -7.91 -3.85
CA ASN A 29 8.43 -7.48 -4.72
C ASN A 29 8.79 -6.00 -4.53
N GLU A 30 7.79 -5.13 -4.35
CA GLU A 30 8.02 -3.72 -4.04
C GLU A 30 8.77 -3.56 -2.72
N LEU A 31 8.35 -4.25 -1.65
CA LEU A 31 9.03 -4.22 -0.35
C LEU A 31 10.48 -4.72 -0.46
N LYS A 32 10.69 -5.85 -1.13
CA LYS A 32 12.04 -6.40 -1.35
C LYS A 32 12.95 -5.44 -2.12
N TRP A 33 12.40 -4.73 -3.11
CA TRP A 33 13.15 -3.74 -3.86
C TRP A 33 13.47 -2.50 -3.00
N LEU A 34 12.51 -2.02 -2.21
CA LEU A 34 12.67 -0.90 -1.27
C LEU A 34 13.73 -1.22 -0.19
N ASP A 35 13.79 -2.46 0.29
CA ASP A 35 14.82 -2.93 1.23
C ASP A 35 16.25 -2.85 0.65
N GLY A 36 16.36 -2.92 -0.68
CA GLY A 36 17.63 -2.77 -1.39
C GLY A 36 18.12 -1.32 -1.52
N ILE A 37 17.26 -0.32 -1.22
CA ILE A 37 17.61 1.09 -1.34
C ILE A 37 18.51 1.49 -0.16
N LYS A 38 19.74 1.90 -0.49
CA LYS A 38 20.67 2.47 0.49
C LYS A 38 20.63 3.99 0.42
N PHE A 39 20.25 4.64 1.52
CA PHE A 39 20.34 6.08 1.65
C PHE A 39 21.79 6.48 1.94
N ASN A 40 22.40 7.27 1.05
CA ASN A 40 23.69 7.87 1.33
C ASN A 40 23.45 9.19 2.09
N THR A 41 24.14 9.37 3.22
CA THR A 41 23.83 10.32 4.31
C THR A 41 23.97 11.81 3.97
N ALA A 42 23.96 12.17 2.69
CA ALA A 42 24.02 13.56 2.25
C ALA A 42 22.64 14.23 2.40
N SER A 43 22.61 15.33 3.16
CA SER A 43 21.43 16.17 3.48
C SER A 43 20.53 16.50 2.28
N GLN A 44 21.08 16.48 1.06
CA GLN A 44 20.42 16.86 -0.19
C GLN A 44 19.31 15.90 -0.64
N TYR A 45 19.14 14.74 0.02
CA TYR A 45 18.12 13.74 -0.32
C TYR A 45 17.08 13.48 0.77
N ARG A 46 16.97 14.36 1.79
CA ARG A 46 16.02 14.16 2.91
C ARG A 46 14.57 14.02 2.47
N ASP A 47 14.11 14.87 1.54
CA ASP A 47 12.73 14.80 1.03
C ASP A 47 12.48 13.51 0.25
N TRP A 48 13.49 13.04 -0.47
CA TRP A 48 13.43 11.79 -1.22
C TRP A 48 13.40 10.57 -0.28
N GLU A 49 14.26 10.56 0.74
CA GLU A 49 14.26 9.55 1.78
C GLU A 49 12.93 9.50 2.52
N TRP A 50 12.35 10.67 2.84
CA TRP A 50 11.04 10.76 3.48
C TRP A 50 9.93 10.18 2.59
N ARG A 51 9.88 10.52 1.29
CA ARG A 51 8.90 9.95 0.35
C ARG A 51 9.02 8.44 0.23
N ILE A 52 10.24 7.91 0.14
CA ILE A 52 10.46 6.46 0.06
C ILE A 52 10.02 5.76 1.35
N LYS A 53 10.30 6.36 2.52
CA LYS A 53 9.84 5.82 3.80
C LYS A 53 8.32 5.80 3.88
N GLU A 54 7.65 6.90 3.52
CA GLU A 54 6.18 6.97 3.51
C GLU A 54 5.57 5.94 2.55
N TYR A 55 6.12 5.82 1.34
CA TYR A 55 5.68 4.80 0.39
C TYR A 55 5.91 3.37 0.92
N ARG A 56 7.08 3.09 1.50
CA ARG A 56 7.39 1.77 2.09
C ARG A 56 6.45 1.41 3.23
N GLU A 57 6.17 2.36 4.12
CA GLU A 57 5.23 2.19 5.23
C GLU A 57 3.84 1.88 4.70
N PHE A 58 3.36 2.63 3.70
CA PHE A 58 2.08 2.37 3.04
C PHE A 58 1.99 0.96 2.47
N ILE A 59 2.99 0.51 1.70
CA ILE A 59 2.97 -0.83 1.07
C ILE A 59 3.01 -1.93 2.15
N HIS A 60 3.81 -1.75 3.19
CA HIS A 60 3.91 -2.71 4.29
C HIS A 60 2.57 -2.86 5.04
N GLU A 61 1.95 -1.74 5.39
CA GLU A 61 0.65 -1.72 6.07
C GLU A 61 -0.48 -2.24 5.17
N PHE A 62 -0.45 -1.91 3.88
CA PHE A 62 -1.40 -2.46 2.93
C PHE A 62 -1.25 -3.98 2.77
N THR A 63 -0.02 -4.49 2.74
CA THR A 63 0.25 -5.94 2.73
C THR A 63 -0.32 -6.61 3.97
N TYR A 64 -0.21 -5.97 5.14
CA TYR A 64 -0.83 -6.46 6.38
C TYR A 64 -2.37 -6.55 6.26
N ILE A 65 -3.03 -5.56 5.65
CA ILE A 65 -4.48 -5.61 5.41
C ILE A 65 -4.82 -6.81 4.51
N LEU A 66 -4.07 -7.04 3.44
CA LEU A 66 -4.30 -8.19 2.56
C LEU A 66 -4.13 -9.53 3.28
N HIS A 67 -3.21 -9.60 4.24
CA HIS A 67 -2.92 -10.82 4.99
C HIS A 67 -3.95 -11.12 6.10
N THR A 68 -4.37 -10.09 6.82
CA THR A 68 -5.14 -10.23 8.07
C THR A 68 -6.60 -9.80 7.95
N GLY A 69 -6.91 -9.01 6.93
CA GLY A 69 -8.21 -8.36 6.77
C GLY A 69 -8.50 -7.29 7.82
N ASN A 70 -7.48 -6.77 8.53
CA ASN A 70 -7.64 -5.75 9.57
C ASN A 70 -6.78 -4.51 9.29
N LYS A 71 -7.24 -3.34 9.77
CA LYS A 71 -6.45 -2.10 9.74
C LYS A 71 -5.30 -2.19 10.75
N PRO A 72 -4.03 -1.97 10.35
CA PRO A 72 -2.93 -1.89 11.30
C PRO A 72 -2.97 -0.58 12.09
N SER A 73 -2.61 -0.63 13.38
CA SER A 73 -2.70 0.53 14.30
C SER A 73 -1.82 1.71 13.90
N GLY A 74 -0.73 1.48 13.17
CA GLY A 74 0.19 2.51 12.69
C GLY A 74 -0.33 3.30 11.49
N MET A 75 -1.32 2.78 10.77
CA MET A 75 -1.71 3.32 9.47
C MET A 75 -2.50 4.61 9.60
N LYS A 76 -1.99 5.65 8.94
CA LYS A 76 -2.69 6.94 8.81
C LYS A 76 -4.08 6.70 8.22
N GLU A 77 -5.08 7.36 8.79
CA GLU A 77 -6.48 7.23 8.35
C GLU A 77 -6.67 7.62 6.87
N SER A 78 -5.93 8.62 6.39
CA SER A 78 -5.95 9.04 4.99
C SER A 78 -5.47 7.93 4.06
N ASP A 79 -4.41 7.22 4.44
CA ASP A 79 -3.82 6.15 3.66
C ASP A 79 -4.66 4.88 3.72
N PHE A 80 -5.23 4.58 4.90
CA PHE A 80 -6.20 3.51 5.03
C PHE A 80 -7.38 3.71 4.07
N LYS A 81 -8.00 4.90 4.04
CA LYS A 81 -9.08 5.21 3.09
C LYS A 81 -8.68 5.05 1.62
N ARG A 82 -7.41 5.31 1.28
CA ARG A 82 -6.87 5.13 -0.07
C ARG A 82 -6.76 3.66 -0.51
N THR A 83 -6.69 2.72 0.43
CA THR A 83 -6.67 1.28 0.11
C THR A 83 -8.03 0.71 -0.26
N LYS A 84 -9.12 1.36 0.20
CA LYS A 84 -10.51 0.95 -0.03
C LYS A 84 -10.84 0.58 -1.50
N PRO A 85 -10.54 1.41 -2.52
CA PRO A 85 -10.88 1.08 -3.91
C PRO A 85 -10.19 -0.20 -4.42
N ILE A 86 -9.02 -0.55 -3.89
CA ILE A 86 -8.34 -1.81 -4.25
C ILE A 86 -9.12 -3.00 -3.67
N ILE A 87 -9.51 -2.90 -2.40
CA ILE A 87 -10.29 -3.94 -1.72
C ILE A 87 -11.67 -4.11 -2.36
N GLU A 88 -12.35 -3.01 -2.72
CA GLU A 88 -13.62 -3.04 -3.45
C GLU A 88 -13.47 -3.78 -4.79
N ALA A 89 -12.45 -3.45 -5.59
CA ALA A 89 -12.20 -4.13 -6.86
C ALA A 89 -11.95 -5.64 -6.69
N LEU A 90 -11.27 -6.06 -5.62
CA LEU A 90 -11.04 -7.48 -5.32
C LEU A 90 -12.32 -8.20 -4.86
N VAL A 91 -13.19 -7.51 -4.12
CA VAL A 91 -14.51 -8.03 -3.74
C VAL A 91 -15.40 -8.19 -4.97
N GLU A 92 -15.42 -7.19 -5.86
CA GLU A 92 -16.17 -7.24 -7.13
C GLU A 92 -15.71 -8.40 -8.02
N LYS A 93 -14.40 -8.69 -8.03
CA LYS A 93 -13.81 -9.85 -8.72
C LYS A 93 -14.11 -11.20 -8.03
N GLY A 94 -14.78 -11.20 -6.87
CA GLY A 94 -15.06 -12.41 -6.08
C GLY A 94 -13.82 -13.02 -5.40
N GLN A 95 -12.74 -12.25 -5.28
CA GLN A 95 -11.45 -12.72 -4.73
C GLN A 95 -11.32 -12.45 -3.23
N LEU A 96 -12.13 -11.53 -2.70
CA LEU A 96 -12.28 -11.29 -1.27
C LEU A 96 -13.76 -11.32 -0.89
N LYS A 97 -14.05 -11.71 0.35
CA LYS A 97 -15.42 -11.65 0.91
C LYS A 97 -15.79 -10.20 1.17
N SER A 98 -17.02 -9.80 0.83
CA SER A 98 -17.53 -8.44 1.06
C SER A 98 -17.49 -7.99 2.52
N THR A 99 -17.50 -8.94 3.46
CA THR A 99 -17.36 -8.67 4.91
C THR A 99 -16.06 -7.93 5.26
N ILE A 100 -15.01 -8.02 4.43
CA ILE A 100 -13.78 -7.27 4.65
C ILE A 100 -14.03 -5.76 4.60
N LEU A 101 -15.01 -5.28 3.83
CA LEU A 101 -15.30 -3.85 3.70
C LEU A 101 -15.76 -3.22 5.02
N ASN A 102 -16.21 -4.04 5.98
CA ASN A 102 -16.60 -3.57 7.31
C ASN A 102 -15.47 -2.88 8.07
N ILE A 103 -14.19 -3.14 7.72
CA ILE A 103 -13.06 -2.44 8.33
C ILE A 103 -13.01 -0.95 7.99
N TYR A 104 -13.68 -0.53 6.92
CA TYR A 104 -13.78 0.87 6.50
C TYR A 104 -15.05 1.57 7.01
N SER A 105 -15.95 0.81 7.63
CA SER A 105 -17.14 1.38 8.26
C SER A 105 -16.72 2.05 9.58
N PRO A 106 -17.25 3.24 9.90
CA PRO A 106 -17.02 3.82 11.22
C PRO A 106 -17.54 2.85 12.28
N THR A 107 -16.71 2.50 13.26
CA THR A 107 -17.19 1.92 14.52
C THR A 107 -18.11 2.95 15.17
N THR A 108 -19.41 2.71 15.11
CA THR A 108 -20.46 3.43 15.86
C THR A 108 -20.18 3.42 17.35
#